data_AF-A0A1C5W4Z0-F1
#
_entry.id   AF-A0A1C5W4Z0-F1
#
_cell.length_a   1.000
_cell.length_b   1.000
_cell.length_c   1.000
_cell.angle_alpha   90.00
_cell.angle_beta   90.00
_cell.angle_gamma   90.00
#
_symmetry.space_group_name_H-M   'P 1'
#
loop_
_entity.id
_entity.type
_entity.pdbx_description
1 polymer ?
#
loop_
_entity_poly.entity_id
_entity_poly.type
_entity_poly.pdbx_seq_one_letter_code
_entity_poly.pdbx_strand_id
1 'polypeptide(L)'
;MAGKTITYNSLMEMARRYQVDENELFIAAAKQFMIQRNVICKIEKQIKEDGGLVSSKEYVKGRENICAHPLVRELPKHADSANKTMAVMLDIIKTFGKEPVPKGKLQELLADE
;
A
#
# COMPACT_ATOMS: atom_id res chain seq x y z
N MET A 1 16.13 16.20 7.98
CA MET A 1 14.65 16.18 8.08
C MET A 1 14.20 14.75 7.89
N ALA A 2 13.60 14.12 8.90
CA ALA A 2 13.04 12.78 8.73
C ALA A 2 11.87 12.89 7.74
N GLY A 3 12.04 12.36 6.53
CA GLY A 3 10.97 12.33 5.54
C GLY A 3 9.77 11.62 6.15
N LYS A 4 8.63 12.32 6.22
CA LYS A 4 7.41 11.77 6.81
C LYS A 4 7.01 10.56 5.96
N THR A 5 7.09 9.35 6.52
CA THR A 5 6.71 8.13 5.79
C THR A 5 5.22 8.17 5.45
N ILE A 6 4.90 8.21 4.16
CA ILE A 6 3.51 8.20 3.68
C ILE A 6 2.97 6.77 3.85
N THR A 7 2.01 6.60 4.76
CA THR A 7 1.33 5.33 4.99
C THR A 7 -0.06 5.32 4.34
N TYR A 8 -0.65 4.14 4.18
CA TYR A 8 -2.04 4.01 3.70
C TYR A 8 -3.02 4.84 4.54
N ASN A 9 -2.90 4.80 5.87
CA ASN A 9 -3.76 5.58 6.76
C ASN A 9 -3.56 7.09 6.54
N SER A 10 -2.32 7.53 6.31
CA SER A 10 -2.04 8.92 5.95
C SER A 10 -2.73 9.33 4.65
N LEU A 11 -2.76 8.46 3.62
CA LEU A 11 -3.45 8.75 2.36
C LEU A 11 -4.97 8.82 2.56
N MET A 12 -5.54 7.95 3.40
CA MET A 12 -6.97 7.99 3.74
C MET A 12 -7.34 9.28 4.50
N GLU A 13 -6.50 9.71 5.46
CA GLU A 13 -6.70 10.98 6.16
C GLU A 13 -6.57 12.18 5.21
N MET A 14 -5.60 12.15 4.30
CA MET A 14 -5.45 13.19 3.28
C MET A 14 -6.69 13.23 2.36
N ALA A 15 -7.17 12.09 1.89
CA ALA A 15 -8.37 12.08 1.05
C ALA A 15 -9.58 12.71 1.75
N ARG A 16 -9.81 12.42 3.04
CA ARG A 16 -10.87 13.08 3.83
C ARG A 16 -10.67 14.58 3.95
N ARG A 17 -9.45 15.01 4.29
CA ARG A 17 -9.13 16.45 4.44
C ARG A 17 -9.33 17.23 3.14
N TYR A 18 -9.03 16.59 2.02
CA TYR A 18 -9.11 17.18 0.68
C TYR A 18 -10.46 16.91 -0.01
N GLN A 19 -11.42 16.26 0.69
CA GLN A 19 -12.77 15.91 0.19
C GLN A 19 -12.77 15.03 -1.06
N VAL A 20 -11.84 14.08 -1.13
CA VAL A 20 -11.67 13.10 -2.24
C VAL A 20 -12.03 11.68 -1.79
N ASP A 21 -12.41 11.48 -0.53
CA ASP A 21 -12.75 10.17 0.04
C ASP A 21 -14.02 9.54 -0.55
N GLU A 22 -14.95 10.35 -1.06
CA GLU A 22 -16.13 9.89 -1.81
C GLU A 22 -15.88 9.76 -3.33
N ASN A 23 -14.68 10.08 -3.81
CA ASN A 23 -14.35 9.95 -5.23
C ASN A 23 -14.24 8.47 -5.62
N GLU A 24 -15.01 8.04 -6.62
CA GLU A 24 -15.03 6.64 -7.10
C GLU A 24 -13.66 6.11 -7.53
N LEU A 25 -12.80 6.94 -8.14
CA LEU A 25 -11.43 6.54 -8.50
C LEU A 25 -10.59 6.28 -7.26
N PHE A 26 -10.75 7.13 -6.23
CA PHE A 26 -10.05 6.96 -4.95
C PHE A 26 -10.53 5.69 -4.23
N ILE A 27 -11.84 5.48 -4.15
CA ILE A 27 -12.45 4.28 -3.53
C ILE A 27 -11.96 3.01 -4.24
N ALA A 28 -11.96 2.99 -5.57
CA ALA A 28 -11.48 1.86 -6.37
C ALA A 28 -9.98 1.60 -6.12
N ALA A 29 -9.15 2.64 -6.10
CA ALA A 29 -7.72 2.51 -5.82
C ALA A 29 -7.45 2.00 -4.40
N ALA A 30 -8.16 2.52 -3.39
CA ALA A 30 -8.05 2.07 -2.01
C ALA A 30 -8.43 0.58 -1.86
N LYS A 31 -9.53 0.17 -2.50
CA LYS A 31 -9.96 -1.24 -2.53
C LYS A 31 -8.92 -2.14 -3.21
N GLN A 32 -8.37 -1.71 -4.34
CA GLN A 32 -7.32 -2.44 -5.04
C GLN A 32 -6.07 -2.62 -4.17
N PHE A 33 -5.65 -1.58 -3.46
CA PHE A 33 -4.52 -1.64 -2.54
C PHE A 33 -4.76 -2.66 -1.41
N MET A 34 -5.97 -2.71 -0.84
CA MET A 34 -6.33 -3.71 0.17
C MET A 34 -6.23 -5.15 -0.36
N ILE A 35 -6.67 -5.40 -1.59
CA ILE A 35 -6.54 -6.71 -2.24
C ILE A 35 -5.06 -7.07 -2.42
N GLN A 36 -4.24 -6.14 -2.96
CA GLN A 36 -2.80 -6.34 -3.14
C GLN A 36 -2.10 -6.64 -1.82
N ARG A 37 -2.42 -5.89 -0.75
CA ARG A 37 -1.88 -6.10 0.59
C ARG A 37 -2.21 -7.49 1.13
N ASN A 38 -3.46 -7.95 0.94
CA ASN A 38 -3.87 -9.29 1.33
C ASN A 38 -3.10 -10.38 0.59
N VAL A 39 -2.83 -10.19 -0.71
CA VAL A 39 -2.03 -11.13 -1.50
C VAL A 39 -0.58 -11.17 -1.00
N ILE A 40 0.03 -10.01 -0.73
CA ILE A 40 1.37 -9.91 -0.15
C ILE A 40 1.44 -10.67 1.18
N CYS A 41 0.51 -10.44 2.10
CA CYS A 41 0.48 -11.14 3.38
C CYS A 41 0.32 -12.66 3.23
N LYS A 42 -0.48 -13.13 2.26
CA LYS A 42 -0.60 -14.57 1.95
C LYS A 42 0.71 -15.15 1.42
N ILE A 43 1.39 -14.42 0.54
CA ILE A 43 2.70 -14.83 0.01
C ILE A 43 3.73 -14.93 1.14
N GLU A 44 3.83 -13.92 2.00
CA GLU A 44 4.75 -13.92 3.14
C GLU A 44 4.46 -15.06 4.12
N LYS A 45 3.19 -15.33 4.38
CA LYS A 45 2.76 -16.46 5.22
C LYS A 45 3.17 -17.79 4.59
N GLN A 46 2.88 -18.00 3.31
CA GLN A 46 3.23 -19.24 2.61
C GLN A 46 4.74 -19.48 2.60
N ILE A 47 5.54 -18.45 2.31
CA ILE A 47 7.02 -18.55 2.33
C ILE A 47 7.51 -18.99 3.72
N LYS A 48 6.89 -18.51 4.81
CA LYS A 48 7.26 -18.93 6.17
C LYS A 48 6.82 -20.36 6.48
N GLU A 49 5.64 -20.76 6.03
CA GLU A 49 5.10 -22.12 6.22
C GLU A 49 5.92 -23.17 5.46
N ASP A 50 6.40 -22.84 4.26
CA ASP A 50 7.18 -23.74 3.39
C ASP A 50 8.67 -23.84 3.78
N GLY A 51 9.05 -23.38 4.99
CA GLY A 51 10.42 -23.50 5.51
C GLY A 51 11.36 -22.36 5.09
N GLY A 52 10.82 -21.27 4.54
CA GLY A 52 11.55 -20.03 4.24
C GLY A 52 11.87 -19.85 2.76
N LEU A 53 13.08 -19.40 2.46
CA LEU A 53 13.47 -18.99 1.10
C LEU A 53 13.80 -20.16 0.17
N VAL A 54 13.86 -21.36 0.74
CA VAL A 54 14.28 -22.59 0.06
C VAL A 54 13.12 -23.58 0.10
N SER A 55 12.85 -24.20 -1.05
CA SER A 55 11.90 -25.31 -1.18
C SER A 55 12.64 -26.52 -1.74
N SER A 56 12.42 -27.71 -1.18
CA SER A 56 12.91 -28.96 -1.75
C SER A 56 11.97 -29.41 -2.87
N LYS A 57 12.55 -29.79 -4.01
CA LYS A 57 11.84 -30.54 -5.05
C LYS A 57 12.42 -31.95 -5.09
N GLU A 58 11.58 -32.94 -4.83
CA GLU A 58 11.96 -34.34 -4.96
C GLU A 58 11.93 -34.74 -6.44
N TYR A 59 13.05 -35.28 -6.93
CA TYR A 59 13.12 -35.90 -8.25
C TYR A 59 13.18 -37.41 -8.13
N VAL A 60 12.65 -38.09 -9.15
CA VAL A 60 12.75 -39.55 -9.34
C VAL A 60 14.22 -39.95 -9.15
N LYS A 61 14.49 -40.79 -8.12
CA LYS A 61 15.79 -41.23 -7.57
C LYS A 61 16.23 -40.61 -6.22
N GLY A 62 15.36 -39.95 -5.47
CA GLY A 62 15.55 -39.71 -4.02
C GLY A 62 16.65 -38.70 -3.65
N ARG A 63 17.02 -37.80 -4.59
CA ARG A 63 17.92 -36.68 -4.32
C ARG A 63 17.11 -35.39 -4.31
N GLU A 64 17.12 -34.69 -3.17
CA GLU A 64 16.46 -33.39 -3.06
C GLU A 64 17.34 -32.29 -3.66
N ASN A 65 16.74 -31.42 -4.47
CA ASN A 65 17.36 -30.17 -4.88
C ASN A 65 16.77 -29.01 -4.06
N ILE A 66 17.64 -28.25 -3.41
CA ILE A 66 17.35 -26.96 -2.79
C ILE A 66 17.14 -25.94 -3.91
N CYS A 67 15.90 -25.47 -4.08
CA CYS A 67 15.59 -24.42 -5.03
C CYS A 67 15.00 -23.19 -4.33
N ALA A 68 15.16 -22.01 -4.91
CA ALA A 68 14.53 -20.81 -4.38
C ALA A 68 13.00 -20.94 -4.44
N HIS A 69 12.35 -20.63 -3.32
CA HIS A 69 10.89 -20.70 -3.22
C HIS A 69 10.25 -19.83 -4.33
N PRO A 70 9.33 -20.36 -5.15
CA PRO A 70 8.83 -19.65 -6.33
C PRO A 70 8.24 -18.27 -6.01
N LEU A 71 7.51 -18.17 -4.89
CA LEU A 71 6.93 -16.92 -4.41
C LEU A 71 7.96 -15.84 -3.99
N VAL A 72 9.21 -16.18 -3.69
CA VAL A 72 10.27 -15.18 -3.40
C VAL A 72 10.51 -14.28 -4.62
N ARG A 73 10.29 -14.79 -5.84
CA ARG A 73 10.41 -14.00 -7.07
C ARG A 73 9.15 -13.22 -7.42
N GLU A 74 8.00 -13.64 -6.90
CA GLU A 74 6.71 -12.98 -7.16
C GLU A 74 6.39 -11.88 -6.15
N LEU A 75 6.85 -12.02 -4.90
CA LEU A 75 6.64 -11.04 -3.83
C LEU A 75 7.05 -9.60 -4.25
N PRO A 76 8.22 -9.35 -4.87
CA PRO A 76 8.60 -8.01 -5.32
C PRO A 76 7.63 -7.42 -6.33
N LYS A 77 7.09 -8.23 -7.25
CA LYS A 77 6.13 -7.75 -8.26
C LYS A 77 4.83 -7.27 -7.62
N HIS A 78 4.34 -8.00 -6.62
CA HIS A 78 3.15 -7.61 -5.88
C HIS A 78 3.40 -6.36 -5.02
N ALA A 79 4.56 -6.26 -4.39
CA ALA A 79 4.97 -5.08 -3.63
C ALA A 79 5.06 -3.82 -4.53
N ASP A 80 5.71 -3.94 -5.69
CA ASP A 80 5.80 -2.85 -6.68
C ASP A 80 4.43 -2.45 -7.20
N SER A 81 3.55 -3.41 -7.45
CA SER A 81 2.16 -3.15 -7.84
C SER A 81 1.41 -2.36 -6.76
N ALA A 82 1.57 -2.72 -5.48
CA ALA A 82 0.96 -2.00 -4.36
C ALA A 82 1.52 -0.57 -4.19
N ASN A 83 2.83 -0.40 -4.38
CA ASN A 83 3.48 0.92 -4.33
C ASN A 83 2.95 1.85 -5.43
N LYS A 84 2.77 1.32 -6.65
CA LYS A 84 2.16 2.06 -7.76
C LYS A 84 0.72 2.47 -7.44
N THR A 85 -0.07 1.60 -6.81
CA THR A 85 -1.43 1.96 -6.39
C THR A 85 -1.43 3.08 -5.36
N MET A 86 -0.51 3.08 -4.39
CA MET A 86 -0.36 4.19 -3.43
C MET A 86 0.02 5.51 -4.11
N ALA A 87 0.88 5.46 -5.14
CA ALA A 87 1.22 6.65 -5.93
C ALA A 87 -0.01 7.18 -6.68
N VAL A 88 -0.79 6.30 -7.31
CA VAL A 88 -2.06 6.65 -7.98
C VAL A 88 -3.04 7.29 -6.99
N MET A 89 -3.19 6.74 -5.79
CA MET A 89 -4.03 7.34 -4.74
C MET A 89 -3.58 8.76 -4.40
N LEU A 90 -2.27 8.99 -4.26
CA LEU A 90 -1.70 10.31 -3.99
C LEU A 90 -1.98 11.28 -5.15
N ASP A 91 -1.84 10.83 -6.39
CA ASP A 91 -2.09 11.65 -7.58
C ASP A 91 -3.57 12.02 -7.72
N ILE A 92 -4.49 11.09 -7.40
CA ILE A 92 -5.93 11.36 -7.33
C ILE A 92 -6.21 12.46 -6.29
N ILE A 93 -5.62 12.38 -5.10
CA ILE A 93 -5.77 13.41 -4.06
C ILE A 93 -5.26 14.76 -4.55
N LYS A 94 -4.09 14.81 -5.21
CA LYS A 94 -3.54 16.07 -5.74
C LYS A 94 -4.37 16.65 -6.88
N THR A 95 -4.96 15.80 -7.71
CA THR A 95 -5.68 16.22 -8.93
C THR A 95 -7.09 16.68 -8.62
N PHE A 96 -7.78 15.99 -7.71
CA PHE A 96 -9.19 16.23 -7.40
C PHE A 96 -9.41 16.88 -6.03
N GLY A 97 -8.38 16.94 -5.19
CA GLY A 97 -8.47 17.49 -3.85
C GLY A 97 -8.60 19.00 -3.84
N LYS A 98 -9.49 19.49 -2.98
CA LYS A 98 -9.53 20.91 -2.62
C LYS A 98 -8.58 21.11 -1.47
N GLU A 99 -7.51 21.86 -1.70
CA GLU A 99 -6.55 22.17 -0.64
C GLU A 99 -7.31 22.89 0.49
N PRO A 100 -7.21 22.41 1.75
CA PRO A 100 -7.96 23.01 2.84
C PRO A 100 -7.51 24.46 2.96
N VAL A 101 -8.45 25.39 2.79
CA VAL A 101 -8.17 26.83 2.93
C VAL A 101 -7.50 27.02 4.28
N PRO A 102 -6.24 27.51 4.34
CA PRO A 102 -5.62 27.78 5.61
C PRO A 102 -6.50 28.84 6.27
N LYS A 103 -7.13 28.49 7.41
CA LYS A 103 -7.80 29.48 8.24
C LYS A 103 -6.74 30.54 8.52
N GLY A 104 -6.90 31.73 7.93
CA GLY A 104 -5.97 32.81 8.19
C GLY A 104 -5.97 33.06 9.69
N LYS A 105 -4.83 33.44 10.29
CA LYS A 105 -4.70 33.74 11.73
C LYS A 105 -5.86 34.58 12.32
N LEU A 106 -6.51 35.40 11.50
CA LEU A 106 -7.71 36.17 11.84
C LEU A 106 -8.96 35.33 12.12
N GLN A 107 -9.19 34.23 11.39
CA GLN A 107 -10.34 33.33 11.58
C GLN A 107 -10.21 32.42 12.79
N GLU A 108 -8.99 32.16 13.26
CA GLU A 108 -8.75 31.48 14.54
C GLU A 108 -9.03 32.42 15.71
N LEU A 109 -8.61 33.69 15.63
CA LEU A 109 -8.88 34.71 16.66
C LEU A 109 -10.37 35.06 16.81
N LEU A 110 -11.14 35.02 15.73
CA LEU A 110 -12.59 35.31 15.73
C LEU A 110 -13.45 34.11 16.18
N ALA A 111 -12.89 32.92 16.29
CA ALA A 111 -13.63 31.72 16.74
C ALA A 111 -13.53 31.49 18.25
N ASP A 112 -12.67 32.25 18.95
CA ASP A 112 -12.45 32.23 20.40
C ASP A 112 -13.22 33.35 21.15
N GLU A 113 -14.09 34.10 20.47
CA GLU A 113 -15.07 35.04 21.07
C GLU A 113 -16.48 34.40 21.12
#